data_AF-A0A7V5YH31-F1
#
_entry.id   AF-A0A7V5YH31-F1
#
_cell.length_a   1.000
_cell.length_b   1.000
_cell.length_c   1.000
_cell.angle_alpha   90.00
_cell.angle_beta   90.00
_cell.angle_gamma   90.00
#
_symmetry.space_group_name_H-M   'P 1'
#
loop_
_entity.id
_entity.type
_entity.pdbx_description
1 polymer ?
#
loop_
_entity_poly.entity_id
_entity_poly.type
_entity_poly.pdbx_seq_one_letter_code
_entity_poly.pdbx_strand_id
1 'polypeptide(L)'
;MFDCFNYQNPFTNLQSGIPALWLPFNTQDALSSAGGFLTDRWFKQIYLALLPSFARSPDTVHIKTWENLLSSHGELKLLGIDPHAFPADTLAPFRYVAEMKQLRQEYQLSTPLELDTSTLERLLRNVSVPAAGACK
;
A
#
# COMPACT_ATOMS: atom_id res chain seq x y z
N MET A 1 2.88 3.56 -0.79
CA MET A 1 2.79 2.18 -1.31
C MET A 1 1.34 1.74 -1.20
N PHE A 2 0.76 1.21 -2.27
CA PHE A 2 -0.54 0.54 -2.26
C PHE A 2 -0.27 -0.96 -2.27
N ASP A 3 -0.77 -1.66 -1.26
CA ASP A 3 -0.48 -3.08 -1.07
C ASP A 3 -1.78 -3.85 -0.87
N CYS A 4 -2.16 -4.63 -1.87
CA CYS A 4 -3.31 -5.50 -1.84
C CYS A 4 -2.91 -6.91 -1.37
N PHE A 5 -2.98 -7.12 -0.05
CA PHE A 5 -2.79 -8.40 0.64
C PHE A 5 -1.42 -9.09 0.52
N ASN A 6 -0.35 -8.40 0.10
CA ASN A 6 0.96 -9.03 0.12
C ASN A 6 1.55 -9.02 1.54
N TYR A 7 1.15 -10.05 2.31
CA TYR A 7 1.80 -10.52 3.53
C TYR A 7 2.29 -9.39 4.43
N GLN A 8 1.39 -8.92 5.30
CA GLN A 8 1.46 -7.80 6.28
C GLN A 8 2.77 -7.71 7.08
N ASN A 9 3.89 -7.49 6.40
CA ASN A 9 5.18 -7.31 6.99
C ASN A 9 5.55 -5.83 6.85
N PRO A 10 5.34 -5.03 7.90
CA PRO A 10 5.59 -3.61 7.85
C PRO A 10 7.08 -3.27 7.91
N PHE A 11 8.01 -4.24 7.97
CA PHE A 11 9.44 -3.94 8.09
C PHE A 11 9.94 -3.05 6.97
N THR A 12 9.47 -3.24 5.72
CA THR A 12 9.84 -2.31 4.65
C THR A 12 9.39 -0.90 4.97
N ASN A 13 8.14 -0.71 5.39
CA ASN A 13 7.61 0.61 5.70
C ASN A 13 8.33 1.26 6.89
N LEU A 14 8.58 0.50 7.96
CA LEU A 14 9.26 0.97 9.17
C LEU A 14 10.73 1.33 8.92
N GLN A 15 11.43 0.55 8.10
CA GLN A 15 12.85 0.76 7.81
C GLN A 15 13.10 1.76 6.69
N SER A 16 12.17 1.93 5.76
CA SER A 16 12.31 2.88 4.64
C SER A 16 11.59 4.22 4.85
N GLY A 17 10.67 4.28 5.81
CA GLY A 17 9.76 5.42 5.96
C GLY A 17 8.70 5.54 4.86
N ILE A 18 8.63 4.60 3.91
CA ILE A 18 7.62 4.61 2.85
C ILE A 18 6.27 4.23 3.48
N PRO A 19 5.26 5.10 3.50
CA PRO A 19 3.96 4.76 4.06
C PRO A 19 3.20 3.78 3.15
N ALA A 20 2.42 2.88 3.76
CA ALA A 20 1.55 1.96 3.06
C ALA A 20 0.06 2.31 3.26
N LEU A 21 -0.71 2.22 2.18
CA LEU A 21 -2.14 1.98 2.23
C LEU A 21 -2.34 0.48 2.01
N TRP A 22 -2.59 -0.25 3.10
CA TRP A 22 -2.90 -1.68 3.05
C TRP A 22 -4.37 -1.88 2.68
N LEU A 23 -4.59 -2.62 1.61
CA LEU A 23 -5.89 -2.93 1.06
C LEU A 23 -6.11 -4.44 1.10
N PRO A 24 -7.36 -4.91 1.31
CA PRO A 24 -7.63 -6.31 1.57
C PRO A 24 -7.39 -7.20 0.36
N PHE A 25 -7.82 -6.81 -0.84
CA PHE A 25 -7.62 -7.57 -2.07
C PHE A 25 -7.64 -6.63 -3.28
N ASN A 26 -7.20 -7.14 -4.44
CA ASN A 26 -7.26 -6.43 -5.71
C ASN A 26 -8.70 -6.40 -6.27
N THR A 27 -9.60 -5.64 -5.61
CA THR A 27 -11.02 -5.54 -5.96
C THR A 27 -11.43 -4.13 -6.34
N GLN A 28 -12.62 -3.98 -6.93
CA GLN A 28 -13.17 -2.68 -7.31
C GLN A 28 -13.37 -1.74 -6.10
N ASP A 29 -13.73 -2.29 -4.94
CA ASP A 29 -13.86 -1.51 -3.69
C ASP A 29 -12.51 -1.01 -3.19
N ALA A 30 -11.47 -1.83 -3.29
CA ALA A 30 -10.11 -1.44 -2.95
C ALA A 30 -9.58 -0.35 -3.90
N LEU A 31 -9.82 -0.48 -5.20
CA LEU A 31 -9.50 0.54 -6.20
C LEU A 31 -10.25 1.85 -5.92
N SER A 32 -11.54 1.78 -5.59
CA SER A 32 -12.36 2.96 -5.29
C SER A 32 -11.88 3.66 -4.01
N SER A 33 -11.51 2.88 -2.99
CA SER A 33 -10.91 3.39 -1.75
C SER A 33 -9.56 4.05 -2.01
N ALA A 34 -8.72 3.46 -2.87
CA ALA A 34 -7.46 4.04 -3.29
C ALA A 34 -7.67 5.37 -4.04
N GLY A 35 -8.65 5.43 -4.95
CA GLY A 35 -9.03 6.66 -5.65
C GLY A 35 -9.47 7.75 -4.69
N GLY A 36 -10.35 7.42 -3.73
CA GLY A 36 -10.77 8.37 -2.69
C GLY A 36 -9.62 8.86 -1.82
N PHE A 37 -8.65 7.99 -1.50
CA PHE A 37 -7.42 8.37 -0.79
C PHE A 37 -6.53 9.31 -1.61
N LEU A 38 -6.51 9.17 -2.93
CA LEU A 38 -5.68 9.95 -3.85
C LEU A 38 -6.29 11.31 -4.24
N THR A 39 -7.57 11.56 -3.94
CA THR A 39 -8.22 12.86 -4.20
C THR A 39 -7.38 14.01 -3.65
N ASP A 40 -7.01 14.94 -4.53
CA ASP A 40 -6.17 16.12 -4.25
C ASP A 40 -4.76 15.80 -3.72
N ARG A 41 -4.27 14.57 -3.93
CA ARG A 41 -2.93 14.15 -3.50
C ARG A 41 -2.07 13.77 -4.69
N TRP A 42 -0.81 14.19 -4.65
CA TRP A 42 0.22 13.80 -5.60
C TRP A 42 1.45 13.29 -4.85
N PHE A 43 2.09 12.26 -5.39
CA PHE A 43 3.28 11.66 -4.83
C PHE A 43 4.40 11.66 -5.86
N LYS A 44 5.65 11.83 -5.42
CA LYS A 44 6.80 11.69 -6.30
C LYS A 44 6.87 10.28 -6.90
N GLN A 45 6.69 9.28 -6.05
CA GLN A 45 6.74 7.86 -6.39
C GLN A 45 5.59 7.13 -5.72
N ILE A 46 4.93 6.26 -6.47
CA ILE A 46 3.91 5.33 -6.02
C ILE A 46 4.40 3.92 -6.33
N TYR A 47 4.28 3.05 -5.33
CA TYR A 47 4.57 1.63 -5.44
C TYR A 47 3.26 0.85 -5.36
N LEU A 48 3.05 -0.11 -6.25
CA LEU A 48 1.89 -1.00 -6.24
C LEU A 48 2.33 -2.45 -6.07
N ALA A 49 1.82 -3.11 -5.04
CA ALA A 49 1.96 -4.54 -4.82
C ALA A 49 0.56 -5.20 -4.87
N LEU A 50 0.39 -6.21 -5.71
CA LEU A 50 -0.84 -6.97 -5.87
C LEU A 50 -0.54 -8.45 -5.61
N LEU A 51 -1.31 -9.10 -4.76
CA LEU A 51 -1.16 -10.53 -4.52
C LEU A 51 -1.71 -11.32 -5.72
N PRO A 52 -0.93 -12.23 -6.34
CA PRO A 52 -1.44 -13.16 -7.34
C PRO A 52 -2.53 -14.05 -6.73
N SER A 53 -3.74 -13.98 -7.28
CA SER A 53 -4.88 -14.79 -6.82
C SER A 53 -4.96 -16.15 -7.51
N PHE A 54 -4.18 -16.38 -8.58
CA PHE A 54 -4.22 -17.57 -9.45
C PHE A 54 -5.57 -17.87 -10.11
N ALA A 55 -6.57 -17.03 -9.85
CA ALA A 55 -7.92 -17.12 -10.37
C ALA A 55 -8.44 -15.71 -10.64
N ARG A 56 -9.18 -15.53 -11.74
CA ARG A 56 -9.94 -14.31 -11.99
C ARG A 56 -11.28 -14.43 -11.29
N SER A 57 -11.40 -13.83 -10.11
CA SER A 57 -12.71 -13.62 -9.49
C SER A 57 -13.45 -12.50 -10.27
N PRO A 58 -14.80 -12.51 -10.35
CA PRO A 58 -15.56 -11.47 -11.07
C PRO A 58 -15.26 -10.03 -10.62
N ASP A 59 -14.81 -9.83 -9.39
CA ASP A 59 -14.47 -8.54 -8.79
C ASP A 59 -12.99 -8.18 -8.90
N THR A 60 -12.14 -9.06 -9.45
CA THR A 60 -10.70 -8.82 -9.57
C THR A 60 -10.43 -7.71 -10.59
N VAL A 61 -9.82 -6.62 -10.14
CA VAL A 61 -9.51 -5.49 -11.00
C VAL A 61 -8.29 -5.79 -11.87
N HIS A 62 -8.36 -5.42 -13.15
CA HIS A 62 -7.24 -5.53 -14.06
C HIS A 62 -6.09 -4.61 -13.63
N ILE A 63 -4.84 -5.09 -13.76
CA ILE A 63 -3.64 -4.28 -13.48
C ILE A 63 -3.71 -2.94 -14.21
N LYS A 64 -4.17 -2.92 -15.47
CA LYS A 64 -4.22 -1.69 -16.24
C LYS A 64 -5.09 -0.61 -15.60
N THR A 65 -6.17 -1.00 -14.93
CA THR A 65 -7.04 -0.08 -14.22
C THR A 65 -6.33 0.55 -13.03
N TRP A 66 -5.54 -0.24 -12.29
CA TRP A 66 -4.65 0.30 -11.24
C TRP A 66 -3.58 1.21 -11.80
N GLU A 67 -2.92 0.81 -12.88
CA GLU A 67 -1.89 1.65 -13.51
C GLU A 67 -2.44 3.00 -13.91
N ASN A 68 -3.60 3.02 -14.57
CA ASN A 68 -4.24 4.26 -15.00
C ASN A 68 -4.58 5.17 -13.82
N LEU A 69 -5.13 4.61 -12.74
CA LEU A 69 -5.42 5.38 -11.53
C LEU A 69 -4.15 5.91 -10.87
N LEU A 70 -3.14 5.07 -10.64
CA LEU A 70 -1.98 5.47 -9.84
C LEU A 70 -1.02 6.37 -10.60
N SER A 71 -0.82 6.12 -11.90
CA SER A 71 0.08 6.92 -12.73
C SER A 71 -0.38 8.36 -12.93
N SER A 72 -1.68 8.65 -12.76
CA SER A 72 -2.19 10.04 -12.74
C SER A 72 -1.94 10.77 -11.43
N HIS A 73 -1.28 10.15 -10.45
CA HIS A 73 -0.96 10.74 -9.14
C HIS A 73 0.52 10.64 -8.76
N GLY A 74 1.39 10.13 -9.64
CA GLY A 74 2.83 9.99 -9.40
C GLY A 74 3.53 9.02 -10.34
N GLU A 75 4.86 8.93 -10.22
CA GLU A 75 5.62 7.89 -10.93
C GLU A 75 5.27 6.52 -10.37
N LEU A 76 4.75 5.62 -11.20
CA LEU A 76 4.30 4.30 -10.75
C LEU A 76 5.39 3.23 -10.95
N LYS A 77 5.64 2.44 -9.91
CA LYS A 77 6.43 1.21 -9.98
C LYS A 77 5.61 0.03 -9.46
N LEU A 78 5.48 -1.02 -10.28
CA LEU A 78 4.92 -2.30 -9.87
C LEU A 78 5.97 -3.08 -9.07
N LEU A 79 5.56 -3.68 -7.95
CA LEU A 79 6.44 -4.43 -7.08
C LEU A 79 6.21 -5.93 -7.21
N GLY A 80 7.17 -6.63 -7.79
CA GLY A 80 7.18 -8.09 -7.91
C GLY A 80 6.17 -8.68 -8.89
N ILE A 81 5.39 -7.85 -9.57
CA ILE A 81 4.31 -8.28 -10.48
C ILE A 81 4.86 -8.35 -11.91
N ASP A 82 4.62 -9.46 -12.61
CA ASP A 82 4.66 -9.50 -14.08
C ASP A 82 3.26 -9.22 -14.66
N PRO A 83 3.03 -8.07 -15.32
CA PRO A 83 1.73 -7.72 -15.90
C PRO A 83 1.22 -8.73 -16.94
N HIS A 84 2.11 -9.46 -17.60
CA HIS A 84 1.74 -10.43 -18.63
C HIS A 84 1.30 -11.78 -18.05
N ALA A 85 1.76 -12.12 -16.84
CA ALA A 85 1.44 -13.38 -16.17
C ALA A 85 0.35 -13.24 -15.10
N PHE A 86 0.06 -12.03 -14.63
CA PHE A 86 -0.95 -11.79 -13.61
C PHE A 86 -2.38 -12.13 -14.08
N PRO A 87 -3.26 -12.71 -13.21
CA PRO A 87 -3.07 -13.00 -11.78
C PRO A 87 -2.45 -14.37 -11.48
N ALA A 88 -2.00 -15.12 -12.49
CA ALA A 88 -1.48 -16.48 -12.36
C ALA A 88 0.05 -16.55 -12.22
N ASP A 89 0.67 -15.43 -11.89
CA ASP A 89 2.12 -15.31 -11.80
C ASP A 89 2.67 -16.02 -10.56
N THR A 90 3.20 -17.23 -10.76
CA THR A 90 3.75 -18.08 -9.69
C THR A 90 5.06 -17.55 -9.11
N LEU A 91 5.76 -16.66 -9.82
CA LEU A 91 7.05 -16.12 -9.37
C LEU A 91 6.93 -14.78 -8.65
N ALA A 92 5.75 -14.16 -8.66
CA ALA A 92 5.53 -12.85 -8.05
C ALA A 92 5.92 -12.76 -6.57
N PRO A 93 5.62 -13.74 -5.68
CA PRO A 93 6.03 -13.67 -4.28
C PRO A 93 7.54 -13.57 -4.09
N PHE A 94 8.32 -14.27 -4.93
CA PHE A 94 9.79 -14.24 -4.85
C PHE A 94 10.36 -12.91 -5.32
N ARG A 95 9.83 -12.37 -6.43
CA ARG A 95 10.23 -11.04 -6.91
C ARG A 95 9.84 -9.94 -5.92
N TYR A 96 8.64 -10.02 -5.33
CA TYR A 96 8.18 -9.10 -4.30
C TYR A 96 9.15 -9.04 -3.12
N VAL A 97 9.57 -10.20 -2.57
CA VAL A 97 10.55 -10.23 -1.47
C VAL A 97 11.88 -9.60 -1.86
N ALA A 98 12.38 -9.89 -3.06
CA ALA A 98 13.64 -9.33 -3.57
C ALA A 98 13.56 -7.80 -3.74
N GLU A 99 12.49 -7.30 -4.36
CA GLU A 99 12.29 -5.87 -4.60
C GLU A 99 12.03 -5.10 -3.30
N MET A 100 11.26 -5.69 -2.37
CA MET A 100 11.08 -5.10 -1.04
C MET A 100 12.40 -5.00 -0.28
N LYS A 101 13.30 -5.99 -0.42
CA LYS A 101 14.65 -5.91 0.16
C LYS A 101 15.46 -4.77 -0.46
N GLN A 102 15.39 -4.59 -1.79
CA GLN A 102 16.06 -3.48 -2.47
C GLN A 102 15.53 -2.13 -1.99
N LEU A 103 14.21 -1.97 -1.88
CA LEU A 103 13.61 -0.73 -1.36
C LEU A 103 14.08 -0.40 0.06
N ARG A 104 14.18 -1.41 0.93
CA ARG A 104 14.73 -1.21 2.28
C ARG A 104 16.16 -0.70 2.25
N GLN A 105 16.99 -1.24 1.36
CA GLN A 105 18.39 -0.82 1.23
C GLN A 105 18.52 0.59 0.65
N GLU A 106 17.70 0.91 -0.35
CA GLU A 106 17.72 2.20 -1.05
C GLU A 106 17.24 3.35 -0.15
N TYR A 107 16.16 3.12 0.61
CA TYR A 107 15.51 4.13 1.44
C TYR A 107 15.78 3.96 2.93
N GLN A 108 16.81 3.19 3.31
CA GLN A 108 17.09 2.86 4.70
C GLN A 108 17.16 4.12 5.56
N LEU A 109 16.24 4.25 6.52
CA LEU A 109 16.28 5.29 7.52
C LEU A 109 17.49 5.06 8.43
N SER A 110 18.18 6.15 8.76
CA SER A 110 19.27 6.15 9.74
C SER A 110 18.80 5.79 11.15
N THR A 111 17.51 6.03 11.43
CA THR A 111 16.86 5.71 12.68
C THR A 111 15.50 5.07 12.35
N PRO A 112 15.24 3.82 12.79
CA PRO A 112 13.94 3.19 12.56
C PRO A 112 12.79 4.03 13.10
N LEU A 113 11.64 3.96 12.44
CA LEU A 113 10.41 4.54 12.97
C LEU A 113 9.94 3.72 14.17
N GLU A 114 10.34 4.15 15.36
CA GLU A 114 9.91 3.59 16.63
C GLU A 114 8.99 4.59 17.34
N LEU A 115 7.90 4.08 17.91
CA LEU A 115 6.98 4.85 18.73
C LEU A 115 6.85 4.12 20.07
N ASP A 116 7.42 4.70 21.12
CA ASP A 116 7.25 4.17 22.45
C ASP A 116 5.82 4.41 22.96
N THR A 117 5.39 3.56 23.89
CA THR A 117 4.02 3.60 24.43
C THR A 117 3.69 4.95 25.08
N SER A 118 4.65 5.56 25.78
CA SER A 118 4.41 6.83 26.46
C SER A 118 4.19 7.98 25.47
N THR A 119 4.92 7.98 24.35
CA THR A 119 4.72 8.93 23.26
C THR A 119 3.38 8.70 22.58
N LEU A 120 2.99 7.45 22.31
CA LEU A 120 1.68 7.12 21.75
C LEU A 120 0.53 7.60 22.66
N GLU A 121 0.61 7.30 23.97
CA GLU A 121 -0.40 7.73 24.94
C GLU A 121 -0.57 9.25 24.96
N ARG A 122 0.55 9.99 24.91
CA ARG A 122 0.53 11.45 24.86
C ARG A 122 -0.15 11.97 23.59
N LEU A 123 0.13 11.36 22.43
CA LEU A 123 -0.51 11.75 21.16
C LEU A 123 -2.02 11.50 21.21
N LEU A 124 -2.46 10.35 21.70
CA LEU A 124 -3.88 9.99 21.77
C LEU A 124 -4.66 10.89 22.75
N ARG A 125 -4.04 11.29 23.88
CA ARG A 125 -4.68 12.20 24.84
C ARG A 125 -4.86 13.62 24.30
N ASN A 126 -4.01 14.04 23.36
CA ASN A 126 -4.07 15.38 22.76
C ASN A 126 -5.04 15.47 21.57
N VAL A 127 -5.54 14.34 21.07
CA VAL A 127 -6.61 14.32 20.08
C VAL A 127 -7.93 14.35 20.85
N SER A 128 -8.45 15.54 21.14
CA SER A 128 -9.85 15.69 21.53
C SER A 128 -10.72 15.15 20.40
N VAL A 129 -11.30 13.97 20.59
CA VAL A 129 -12.31 13.41 19.70
C VAL A 129 -13.50 14.38 19.73
N PRO A 130 -13.92 14.98 18.59
CA PRO A 130 -15.16 15.72 18.54
C PRO A 130 -16.27 14.77 18.98
N ALA A 131 -17.03 15.13 20.01
CA ALA A 131 -18.17 14.34 20.47
C ALA A 131 -19.05 14.02 19.25
N ALA A 132 -19.29 12.73 19.02
CA ALA A 132 -20.23 12.28 18.00
C ALA A 132 -21.55 13.01 18.24
N GLY A 133 -21.88 13.93 17.33
CA GLY A 133 -23.11 14.70 17.38
C GLY A 133 -24.28 13.72 17.44
N ALA A 134 -25.11 13.88 18.47
CA ALA A 134 -26.36 13.17 18.60
C ALA A 134 -27.20 13.41 17.33
N CYS A 135 -27.42 12.35 16.54
CA CYS A 135 -28.53 12.32 15.60
C CYS A 135 -29.81 12.52 16.42
N LYS A 136 -30.49 13.63 16.17
CA LYS A 136 -31.90 13.82 16.51
C LYS A 136 -32.76 13.15 15.46
#